data_AF-A0A1L0D7U3-F1
#
_entry.id   AF-A0A1L0D7U3-F1
#
_cell.length_a   1.000
_cell.length_b   1.000
_cell.length_c   1.000
_cell.angle_alpha   90.00
_cell.angle_beta   90.00
_cell.angle_gamma   90.00
#
_symmetry.space_group_name_H-M   'P 1'
#
loop_
_entity.id
_entity.type
_entity.pdbx_description
1 polymer ?
#
loop_
_entity_poly.entity_id
_entity_poly.type
_entity_poly.pdbx_seq_one_letter_code
_entity_poly.pdbx_strand_id
1 'polypeptide(L)'
;MSIKKKSGIRAKLAKRTTISSKIAEFKQEQVHENEFQGNPLLKLLTTTKKEKQLAKSTQFNEKILSKVTFNMSGGVSKSALRRRKRKEREQLKPKMDDLLLSLPERVNVVESKQKKKEKHTGHTKLLEAENKRFNQVLNNSQFKKTPFALLQQAINQNMGN
;
A
#
# COMPACT_ATOMS: atom_id res chain seq x y z
N MET A 1 -54.66 -0.53 9.64
CA MET A 1 -53.26 -0.40 9.17
C MET A 1 -52.54 0.65 10.02
N SER A 2 -51.79 0.24 11.06
CA SER A 2 -51.05 1.19 11.91
C SER A 2 -49.71 1.57 11.27
N ILE A 3 -49.52 2.85 10.95
CA ILE A 3 -48.28 3.36 10.34
C ILE A 3 -47.19 3.44 11.42
N LYS A 4 -46.17 2.57 11.35
CA LYS A 4 -44.97 2.66 12.21
C LYS A 4 -44.24 3.97 11.93
N LYS A 5 -44.32 4.93 12.85
CA LYS A 5 -43.55 6.18 12.81
C LYS A 5 -42.05 5.86 12.87
N LYS A 6 -41.29 6.17 11.81
CA LYS A 6 -39.84 5.94 11.74
C LYS A 6 -39.14 6.90 12.70
N SER A 7 -38.40 6.38 13.68
CA SER A 7 -37.64 7.20 14.64
C SER A 7 -36.38 7.79 13.98
N GLY A 8 -36.24 9.13 14.08
CA GLY A 8 -35.12 9.87 13.52
C GLY A 8 -33.79 9.58 14.23
N ILE A 9 -32.68 9.92 13.58
CA ILE A 9 -31.31 9.68 14.07
C ILE A 9 -31.09 10.31 15.45
N ARG A 10 -31.65 11.50 15.71
CA ARG A 10 -31.59 12.17 17.02
C ARG A 10 -32.29 11.37 18.13
N ALA A 11 -33.44 10.78 17.84
CA ALA A 11 -34.17 9.93 18.79
C ALA A 11 -33.41 8.62 19.08
N LYS A 12 -32.67 8.09 18.11
CA LYS A 12 -31.80 6.92 18.32
C LYS A 12 -30.57 7.26 19.17
N LEU A 13 -30.01 8.46 19.01
CA LEU A 13 -28.86 8.93 19.80
C LEU A 13 -29.25 9.14 21.27
N ALA A 14 -30.40 9.78 21.54
CA ALA A 14 -30.91 9.98 22.90
C ALA A 14 -31.22 8.66 23.64
N LYS A 15 -31.67 7.61 22.92
CA LYS A 15 -31.82 6.27 23.51
C LYS A 15 -30.48 5.60 23.82
N ARG A 16 -29.42 5.94 23.07
CA ARG A 16 -28.08 5.38 23.30
C ARG A 16 -27.42 6.00 24.52
N THR A 17 -27.64 7.30 24.77
CA THR A 17 -27.11 8.00 25.95
C THR A 17 -27.75 7.48 27.24
N THR A 18 -29.07 7.24 27.26
CA THR A 18 -29.76 6.68 28.45
C THR A 18 -29.39 5.24 28.77
N ILE A 19 -29.11 4.42 27.74
CA ILE A 19 -28.60 3.05 27.95
C ILE A 19 -27.15 3.11 28.44
N SER A 20 -26.34 4.03 27.91
CA SER A 20 -24.95 4.20 28.33
C SER A 20 -24.82 4.67 29.77
N SER A 21 -25.70 5.57 30.24
CA SER A 21 -25.69 6.02 31.64
C SER A 21 -26.11 4.90 32.60
N LYS A 22 -27.16 4.14 32.28
CA LYS A 22 -27.57 2.97 33.08
C LYS A 22 -26.48 1.89 33.14
N ILE A 23 -25.75 1.66 32.05
CA ILE A 23 -24.62 0.72 32.04
C ILE A 23 -23.44 1.24 32.88
N ALA A 24 -23.23 2.56 32.94
CA ALA A 24 -22.19 3.17 33.76
C ALA A 24 -22.51 3.07 35.26
N GLU A 25 -23.76 3.32 35.66
CA GLU A 25 -24.25 3.13 37.03
C GLU A 25 -24.11 1.67 37.47
N PHE A 26 -24.53 0.72 36.62
CA PHE A 26 -24.39 -0.71 36.90
C PHE A 26 -22.92 -1.19 36.95
N LYS A 27 -22.03 -0.50 36.24
CA LYS A 27 -20.58 -0.75 36.32
C LYS A 27 -19.99 -0.20 37.62
N GLN A 28 -20.44 0.96 38.09
CA GLN A 28 -19.98 1.53 39.37
C GLN A 28 -20.36 0.66 40.57
N GLU A 29 -21.55 0.05 40.56
CA GLU A 29 -21.98 -0.89 41.61
C GLU A 29 -21.18 -2.23 41.61
N GLN A 30 -20.52 -2.57 40.50
CA GLN A 30 -19.71 -3.79 40.36
C GLN A 30 -18.21 -3.57 40.64
N VAL A 31 -17.77 -2.33 40.92
CA VAL A 31 -16.38 -2.03 41.34
C VAL A 31 -16.22 -2.13 42.85
N HIS A 32 -16.82 -3.15 43.46
CA HIS A 32 -16.18 -3.71 44.65
C HIS A 32 -15.04 -4.57 44.12
N GLU A 33 -13.82 -4.02 44.21
CA GLU A 33 -12.56 -4.76 44.20
C GLU A 33 -12.58 -5.77 45.34
N ASN A 34 -13.39 -6.82 45.19
CA ASN A 34 -13.20 -8.03 45.95
C ASN A 34 -11.97 -8.67 45.30
N GLU A 35 -10.80 -8.44 45.88
CA GLU A 35 -9.69 -9.38 45.77
C GLU A 35 -10.24 -10.76 46.17
N PHE A 36 -10.74 -11.49 45.20
CA PHE A 36 -11.30 -12.81 45.41
C PHE A 36 -10.12 -13.74 45.75
N GLN A 37 -9.81 -13.84 47.05
CA GLN A 37 -8.90 -14.80 47.67
C GLN A 37 -9.49 -16.22 47.61
N GLY A 38 -10.16 -16.57 46.51
CA GLY A 38 -10.73 -17.89 46.30
C GLY A 38 -9.74 -18.84 45.64
N ASN A 39 -10.03 -20.13 45.79
CA ASN A 39 -9.25 -21.26 45.29
C ASN A 39 -8.53 -20.94 43.95
N PRO A 40 -7.19 -21.04 43.87
CA PRO A 40 -6.42 -20.69 42.68
C PRO A 40 -6.77 -21.54 41.43
N LEU A 41 -7.46 -22.68 41.62
CA LEU A 41 -7.99 -23.51 40.54
C LEU A 41 -9.27 -22.93 39.90
N LEU A 42 -9.96 -22.01 40.57
CA LEU A 42 -11.21 -21.39 40.13
C LEU A 42 -10.99 -19.90 39.81
N LYS A 43 -10.05 -19.61 38.89
CA LYS A 43 -9.84 -18.25 38.39
C LYS A 43 -10.94 -17.87 37.39
N LEU A 44 -11.84 -16.99 37.79
CA LEU A 44 -12.84 -16.42 36.89
C LEU A 44 -12.18 -15.57 35.81
N LEU A 45 -12.74 -15.61 34.60
CA LEU A 45 -12.26 -14.80 33.48
C LEU A 45 -12.62 -13.33 33.73
N THR A 46 -11.60 -12.50 33.92
CA THR A 46 -11.75 -11.05 34.15
C THR A 46 -12.18 -10.26 32.92
N THR A 47 -12.11 -10.88 31.73
CA THR A 47 -12.39 -10.23 30.46
C THR A 47 -13.49 -10.95 29.70
N THR A 48 -14.44 -10.18 29.20
CA THR A 48 -15.57 -10.73 28.44
C THR A 48 -15.15 -11.16 27.03
N LYS A 49 -15.89 -12.07 26.39
CA LYS A 49 -15.65 -12.47 25.00
C LYS A 49 -15.69 -11.27 24.04
N LYS A 50 -16.61 -10.33 24.28
CA LYS A 50 -16.77 -9.09 23.51
C LYS A 50 -15.54 -8.20 23.61
N GLU A 51 -15.02 -8.04 24.82
CA GLU A 51 -13.81 -7.26 25.10
C GLU A 51 -12.57 -7.90 24.45
N LYS A 52 -12.41 -9.23 24.55
CA LYS A 52 -11.33 -9.95 23.86
C LYS A 52 -11.40 -9.79 22.35
N GLN A 53 -12.60 -9.81 21.77
CA GLN A 53 -12.79 -9.59 20.33
C GLN A 53 -12.42 -8.15 19.93
N LEU A 54 -12.80 -7.17 20.75
CA LEU A 54 -12.48 -5.77 20.53
C LEU A 54 -10.97 -5.53 20.63
N ALA A 55 -10.31 -6.07 21.66
CA ALA A 55 -8.86 -6.01 21.84
C ALA A 55 -8.09 -6.66 20.67
N LYS A 56 -8.58 -7.80 20.15
CA LYS A 56 -7.99 -8.43 18.95
C LYS A 56 -8.10 -7.53 17.71
N SER A 57 -9.25 -6.87 17.53
CA SER A 57 -9.48 -5.95 16.43
C SER A 57 -8.59 -4.70 16.53
N THR A 58 -8.50 -4.09 17.71
CA THR A 58 -7.67 -2.91 17.95
C THR A 58 -6.20 -3.22 17.76
N GLN A 59 -5.71 -4.33 18.32
CA GLN A 59 -4.31 -4.77 18.16
C GLN A 59 -3.96 -5.08 16.70
N PHE A 60 -4.91 -5.59 15.91
CA PHE A 60 -4.71 -5.77 14.47
C PHE A 60 -4.61 -4.42 13.75
N ASN A 61 -5.50 -3.47 14.05
CA ASN A 61 -5.48 -2.14 13.45
C ASN A 61 -4.21 -1.37 13.82
N GLU A 62 -3.75 -1.45 15.07
CA GLU A 62 -2.48 -0.89 15.52
C GLU A 62 -1.29 -1.52 14.80
N LYS A 63 -1.30 -2.84 14.58
CA LYS A 63 -0.28 -3.52 13.76
C LYS A 63 -0.30 -3.04 12.32
N ILE A 64 -1.46 -2.75 11.74
CA ILE A 64 -1.56 -2.18 10.39
C ILE A 64 -1.02 -0.74 10.37
N LEU A 65 -1.43 0.10 11.32
CA LEU A 65 -0.97 1.50 11.40
C LEU A 65 0.53 1.61 11.65
N SER A 66 1.07 0.84 12.60
CA SER A 66 2.52 0.80 12.88
C SER A 66 3.32 0.24 11.70
N LYS A 67 2.82 -0.80 11.01
CA LYS A 67 3.49 -1.38 9.84
C LYS A 67 3.44 -0.49 8.59
N VAL A 68 2.60 0.54 8.58
CA VAL A 68 2.61 1.61 7.56
C VAL A 68 3.77 2.60 7.76
N THR A 69 4.34 2.69 8.97
CA THR A 69 5.39 3.68 9.29
C THR A 69 6.82 3.21 8.99
N PHE A 70 7.08 1.91 8.89
CA PHE A 70 8.41 1.35 8.65
C PHE A 70 8.44 0.56 7.33
N ASN A 71 8.77 1.24 6.23
CA ASN A 71 9.39 0.66 5.02
C ASN A 71 8.57 -0.21 4.04
N MET A 72 7.27 0.00 3.85
CA MET A 72 6.59 -0.48 2.62
C MET A 72 5.64 0.55 2.02
N SER A 73 5.93 0.93 0.76
CA SER A 73 5.15 1.81 -0.10
C SER A 73 3.63 1.78 0.15
N GLY A 74 3.10 2.86 0.73
CA GLY A 74 1.70 3.29 0.58
C GLY A 74 0.60 2.46 1.25
N GLY A 75 0.89 1.59 2.22
CA GLY A 75 -0.15 0.91 3.02
C GLY A 75 -1.09 -0.04 2.27
N VAL A 76 -0.79 -0.36 1.01
CA VAL A 76 -1.58 -1.31 0.20
C VAL A 76 -0.87 -2.65 0.16
N SER A 77 -1.56 -3.73 0.53
CA SER A 77 -0.99 -5.08 0.44
C SER A 77 -0.60 -5.43 -1.00
N LYS A 78 0.43 -6.27 -1.16
CA LYS A 78 0.90 -6.75 -2.48
C LYS A 78 -0.26 -7.33 -3.31
N SER A 79 -1.18 -8.06 -2.69
CA SER A 79 -2.39 -8.60 -3.34
C SER A 79 -3.33 -7.49 -3.83
N ALA A 80 -3.60 -6.48 -3.00
CA ALA A 80 -4.43 -5.34 -3.39
C ALA A 80 -3.81 -4.55 -4.56
N LEU A 81 -2.48 -4.35 -4.56
CA LEU A 81 -1.78 -3.71 -5.67
C LEU A 81 -1.88 -4.56 -6.96
N ARG A 82 -1.72 -5.89 -6.86
CA ARG A 82 -1.88 -6.80 -8.01
C ARG A 82 -3.30 -6.77 -8.56
N ARG A 83 -4.32 -6.77 -7.69
CA ARG A 83 -5.74 -6.67 -8.08
C ARG A 83 -6.04 -5.35 -8.79
N ARG A 84 -5.56 -4.23 -8.25
CA ARG A 84 -5.69 -2.90 -8.89
C ARG A 84 -5.07 -2.89 -10.28
N LYS A 85 -3.82 -3.35 -10.41
CA LYS A 85 -3.13 -3.46 -11.71
C LYS A 85 -3.81 -4.42 -12.69
N ARG A 86 -4.52 -5.45 -12.21
CA ARG A 86 -5.31 -6.35 -13.07
C ARG A 86 -6.54 -5.64 -13.62
N LYS A 87 -7.30 -4.94 -12.76
CA LYS A 87 -8.47 -4.14 -13.16
C LYS A 87 -8.12 -3.02 -14.14
N GLU A 88 -7.06 -2.25 -13.86
CA GLU A 88 -6.58 -1.20 -14.78
C GLU A 88 -6.22 -1.80 -16.15
N ARG A 89 -5.57 -2.97 -16.18
CA ARG A 89 -5.28 -3.68 -17.44
C ARG A 89 -6.54 -4.15 -18.16
N GLU A 90 -7.53 -4.68 -17.44
CA GLU A 90 -8.81 -5.11 -18.03
C GLU A 90 -9.61 -3.93 -18.60
N GLN A 91 -9.49 -2.74 -18.01
CA GLN A 91 -10.10 -1.52 -18.53
C GLN A 91 -9.42 -1.02 -19.80
N LEU A 92 -8.11 -1.23 -19.94
CA LEU A 92 -7.31 -0.85 -21.11
C LEU A 92 -7.26 -1.92 -22.20
N LYS A 93 -7.85 -3.10 -21.97
CA LYS A 93 -7.98 -4.11 -23.03
C LYS A 93 -8.90 -3.55 -24.11
N PRO A 94 -8.59 -3.77 -25.40
CA PRO A 94 -9.48 -3.40 -26.48
C PRO A 94 -10.87 -4.00 -26.23
N LYS A 95 -11.88 -3.13 -26.12
CA LYS A 95 -13.28 -3.54 -26.03
C LYS A 95 -13.94 -3.18 -27.35
N MET A 96 -14.67 -4.13 -27.93
CA MET A 96 -15.40 -3.91 -29.18
C MET A 96 -16.41 -2.76 -29.06
N ASP A 97 -17.00 -2.59 -27.87
CA ASP A 97 -17.93 -1.50 -27.56
C ASP A 97 -17.29 -0.11 -27.64
N ASP A 98 -15.97 -0.01 -27.40
CA ASP A 98 -15.21 1.24 -27.46
C ASP A 98 -14.97 1.66 -28.92
N LEU A 99 -14.94 0.70 -29.85
CA LEU A 99 -14.78 0.97 -31.28
C LEU A 99 -16.00 1.68 -31.88
N LEU A 100 -17.20 1.45 -31.34
CA LEU A 100 -18.41 2.14 -31.79
C LEU A 100 -18.53 3.55 -31.21
N LEU A 101 -17.82 3.85 -30.11
CA LEU A 101 -17.79 5.16 -29.46
C LEU A 101 -16.59 6.02 -29.92
N SER A 102 -15.50 5.40 -30.35
CA SER A 102 -14.28 6.09 -30.79
C SER A 102 -14.24 6.38 -32.28
N LEU A 103 -15.26 6.03 -33.07
CA LEU A 103 -15.33 6.45 -34.47
C LEU A 103 -15.43 7.98 -34.49
N PRO A 104 -14.40 8.71 -34.97
CA PRO A 104 -14.54 10.14 -35.14
C PRO A 104 -15.62 10.34 -36.20
N GLU A 105 -16.60 11.19 -35.90
CA GLU A 105 -17.47 11.75 -36.92
C GLU A 105 -16.59 12.62 -37.82
N ARG A 106 -15.98 11.96 -38.82
CA ARG A 106 -15.12 12.50 -39.90
C ARG A 106 -14.31 13.75 -39.52
N VAL A 107 -13.12 13.58 -38.93
CA VAL A 107 -12.12 14.66 -38.91
C VAL A 107 -10.75 14.11 -39.27
N ASN A 108 -10.16 14.67 -40.32
CA ASN A 108 -8.84 14.35 -40.87
C ASN A 108 -7.75 14.44 -39.78
N VAL A 109 -7.07 13.34 -39.47
CA VAL A 109 -6.06 13.29 -38.41
C VAL A 109 -4.65 13.39 -39.01
N VAL A 110 -3.97 14.50 -38.73
CA VAL A 110 -2.51 14.63 -38.82
C VAL A 110 -1.89 13.87 -37.64
N GLU A 111 -1.04 12.89 -37.94
CA GLU A 111 -0.38 12.03 -36.96
C GLU A 111 0.56 12.81 -36.03
N SER A 112 0.13 13.09 -34.80
CA SER A 112 1.03 13.59 -33.75
C SER A 112 1.55 12.42 -32.89
N LYS A 113 2.77 11.97 -33.20
CA LYS A 113 3.50 10.97 -32.40
C LYS A 113 3.87 11.52 -31.02
N GLN A 114 2.98 11.40 -30.05
CA GLN A 114 3.29 11.72 -28.66
C GLN A 114 4.19 10.64 -28.03
N LYS A 115 5.46 10.97 -27.82
CA LYS A 115 6.42 10.12 -27.08
C LYS A 115 6.02 10.07 -25.61
N LYS A 116 5.66 8.88 -25.10
CA LYS A 116 5.39 8.66 -23.67
C LYS A 116 6.69 8.87 -22.88
N LYS A 117 6.63 9.65 -21.80
CA LYS A 117 7.75 9.85 -20.86
C LYS A 117 7.94 8.57 -20.05
N GLU A 118 8.95 7.79 -20.40
CA GLU A 118 9.32 6.59 -19.64
C GLU A 118 9.95 7.01 -18.29
N LYS A 119 9.59 6.29 -17.23
CA LYS A 119 10.16 6.54 -15.90
C LYS A 119 11.53 5.86 -15.83
N HIS A 120 12.59 6.63 -15.99
CA HIS A 120 13.97 6.15 -15.85
C HIS A 120 14.24 5.78 -14.39
N THR A 121 14.54 4.51 -14.15
CA THR A 121 14.97 4.00 -12.84
C THR A 121 16.47 4.29 -12.62
N GLY A 122 16.97 4.15 -11.39
CA GLY A 122 18.40 4.31 -11.12
C GLY A 122 19.28 3.39 -11.99
N HIS A 123 18.82 2.15 -12.20
CA HIS A 123 19.49 1.19 -13.09
C HIS A 123 19.58 1.67 -14.53
N THR A 124 18.51 2.25 -15.11
CA THR A 124 18.56 2.74 -16.50
C THR A 124 19.53 3.91 -16.65
N LYS A 125 19.63 4.78 -15.63
CA LYS A 125 20.61 5.87 -15.64
C LYS A 125 22.06 5.37 -15.57
N LEU A 126 22.32 4.35 -14.75
CA LEU A 126 23.63 3.70 -14.68
C LEU A 126 23.98 3.05 -16.03
N LEU A 127 23.06 2.30 -16.62
CA LEU A 127 23.24 1.67 -17.92
C LEU A 127 23.52 2.70 -19.03
N GLU A 128 22.81 3.84 -19.03
CA GLU A 128 23.07 4.94 -19.96
C GLU A 128 24.45 5.56 -19.78
N ALA A 129 24.89 5.76 -18.53
CA ALA A 129 26.21 6.29 -18.21
C ALA A 129 27.33 5.32 -18.62
N GLU A 130 27.15 4.02 -18.36
CA GLU A 130 28.09 2.97 -18.76
C GLU A 130 28.18 2.85 -20.28
N ASN A 131 27.05 2.86 -20.98
CA ASN A 131 27.04 2.83 -22.45
C ASN A 131 27.77 4.05 -23.04
N LYS A 132 27.60 5.25 -22.47
CA LYS A 132 28.35 6.44 -22.91
C LYS A 132 29.85 6.25 -22.70
N ARG A 133 30.25 5.79 -21.51
CA ARG A 133 31.66 5.53 -21.18
C ARG A 133 32.28 4.46 -22.09
N PHE A 134 31.54 3.40 -22.38
CA PHE A 134 31.97 2.33 -23.29
C PHE A 134 32.19 2.85 -24.70
N ASN A 135 31.25 3.61 -25.25
CA ASN A 135 31.39 4.20 -26.58
C ASN A 135 32.57 5.18 -26.66
N GLN A 136 32.86 5.93 -25.59
CA GLN A 136 34.05 6.79 -25.52
C GLN A 136 35.36 5.96 -25.59
N VAL A 137 35.42 4.84 -24.88
CA VAL A 137 36.59 3.94 -24.91
C VAL A 137 36.78 3.34 -26.30
N LEU A 138 35.69 2.90 -26.94
CA LEU A 138 35.74 2.35 -28.31
C LEU A 138 36.22 3.38 -29.34
N ASN A 139 35.93 4.66 -29.13
CA ASN A 139 36.35 5.73 -30.04
C ASN A 139 37.79 6.20 -29.82
N ASN A 140 38.43 5.80 -28.71
CA ASN A 140 39.80 6.19 -28.41
C ASN A 140 40.79 5.48 -29.36
N SER A 141 41.55 6.26 -30.13
CA SER A 141 42.58 5.75 -31.06
C SER A 141 43.66 4.92 -30.36
N GLN A 142 44.05 5.29 -29.13
CA GLN A 142 45.01 4.53 -28.31
C GLN A 142 44.45 3.16 -27.92
N PHE A 143 43.15 3.10 -27.58
CA PHE A 143 42.47 1.85 -27.25
C PHE A 143 42.39 0.91 -28.45
N LYS A 144 42.13 1.44 -29.66
CA LYS A 144 42.12 0.62 -30.89
C LYS A 144 43.48 0.03 -31.24
N LYS A 145 44.57 0.74 -30.94
CA LYS A 145 45.94 0.28 -31.23
C LYS A 145 46.42 -0.79 -30.26
N THR A 146 46.17 -0.60 -28.96
CA THR A 146 46.69 -1.48 -27.90
C THR A 146 45.66 -1.71 -26.79
N PRO A 147 44.60 -2.51 -27.05
CA PRO A 147 43.51 -2.69 -26.08
C PRO A 147 43.95 -3.45 -24.82
N PHE A 148 44.73 -4.53 -24.99
CA PHE A 148 45.15 -5.38 -23.87
C PHE A 148 46.19 -4.72 -22.96
N ALA A 149 47.09 -3.89 -23.50
CA ALA A 149 48.07 -3.15 -22.71
C ALA A 149 47.41 -2.10 -21.82
N LEU A 150 46.42 -1.37 -22.35
CA LEU A 150 45.62 -0.41 -21.57
C LEU A 150 44.76 -1.11 -20.51
N LEU A 151 44.22 -2.30 -20.82
CA LEU A 151 43.51 -3.10 -19.84
C LEU A 151 44.43 -3.55 -18.70
N GLN A 152 45.63 -4.05 -19.03
CA GLN A 152 46.62 -4.45 -18.04
C GLN A 152 47.05 -3.28 -17.16
N GLN A 153 47.28 -2.10 -17.76
CA GLN A 153 47.59 -0.87 -17.04
C GLN A 153 46.42 -0.45 -16.13
N ALA A 154 45.18 -0.49 -16.60
CA ALA A 154 44.00 -0.14 -15.80
C ALA A 154 43.75 -1.11 -14.64
N ILE A 155 43.97 -2.41 -14.85
CA ILE A 155 43.91 -3.42 -13.80
C ILE A 155 45.00 -3.15 -12.76
N ASN A 156 46.24 -2.93 -13.20
CA ASN A 156 47.36 -2.62 -12.30
C ASN A 156 47.15 -1.31 -11.53
N GLN A 157 46.52 -0.29 -12.13
CA GLN A 157 46.16 0.96 -11.44
C GLN A 157 45.06 0.77 -10.39
N ASN A 158 44.08 -0.11 -10.66
CA ASN A 158 43.00 -0.39 -9.71
C ASN A 158 43.42 -1.37 -8.59
N MET A 159 44.40 -2.23 -8.86
CA MET A 159 44.96 -3.19 -7.91
C MET A 159 46.22 -2.68 -7.17
N GLY A 160 46.77 -1.56 -7.63
CA GLY A 160 48.05 -0.98 -7.19
C GLY A 160 47.92 0.10 -6.10
N ASN A 161 46.84 0.08 -5.32
CA ASN A 161 46.71 0.74 -4.02
C ASN A 161 46.25 -0.30 -3.00
#